data_AF-A0A0F8VAP1-F1
#
_entry.id   AF-A0A0F8VAP1-F1
#
_cell.length_a   1.000
_cell.length_b   1.000
_cell.length_c   1.000
_cell.angle_alpha   90.00
_cell.angle_beta   90.00
_cell.angle_gamma   90.00
#
_symmetry.space_group_name_H-M   'P 1'
#
loop_
_entity.id
_entity.type
_entity.pdbx_description
1 polymer ?
#
loop_
_entity_poly.entity_id
_entity_poly.type
_entity_poly.pdbx_seq_one_letter_code
_entity_poly.pdbx_strand_id
1 'polypeptide(L)'
;MFRQKEKKYERVIKSQEAQLKAKDLELQEKNSELQEKDSKLQEKDSKLQEKDSKLQEKDSKLQEKDSKLQEKDSELQEKDYAFKNEIEQLKKEKDTLEAKYLKKLKSADVKKNNLARYRRKMKALRKKTIAEEAEEIVGKGSSWLPHSREGPKSPKMGKPKGSPGGGRKRPEKIHEEKELHAYKCYRCGISLEGMKDYFAYDRVVTELFRYQEDEKDYLTLRLKNVKLTVNRKKCPKCKKWVYPEQGLLKNNRIGLSLVSFVMSRRIRTGLPYEVIIDELSTHFGSNFTITAPAIIDWFKDFSDVIEGLYEQLEELVKKSALLHVDETGLPMNGENWWLWVGAIWSYTIEYGTLSITEWYAYQ
;
A
#
# COMPACT_ATOMS: atom_id res chain seq x y z
N MET A 1 35.57 141.83 10.20
CA MET A 1 34.61 141.05 9.40
C MET A 1 35.01 139.58 9.16
N PHE A 2 36.26 139.25 8.83
CA PHE A 2 36.71 137.86 8.55
C PHE A 2 36.57 136.87 9.73
N ARG A 3 36.97 137.24 10.94
CA ARG A 3 36.94 136.40 12.17
C ARG A 3 35.54 135.89 12.57
N GLN A 4 34.47 136.61 12.18
CA GLN A 4 33.08 136.21 12.42
C GLN A 4 32.58 135.18 11.40
N LYS A 5 33.06 135.26 10.14
CA LYS A 5 32.77 134.25 9.12
C LYS A 5 33.46 132.92 9.45
N GLU A 6 34.71 132.96 9.89
CA GLU A 6 35.51 131.79 10.27
C GLU A 6 34.87 130.98 11.43
N LYS A 7 34.49 131.66 12.54
CA LYS A 7 33.72 131.04 13.64
C LYS A 7 32.33 130.52 13.25
N LYS A 8 31.77 131.01 12.14
CA LYS A 8 30.50 130.50 11.58
C LYS A 8 30.76 129.22 10.79
N TYR A 9 31.81 129.18 9.96
CA TYR A 9 32.23 127.98 9.24
C TYR A 9 32.68 126.85 10.17
N GLU A 10 33.47 127.13 11.21
CA GLU A 10 33.85 126.12 12.23
C GLU A 10 32.65 125.50 12.94
N ARG A 11 31.63 126.31 13.27
CA ARG A 11 30.38 125.81 13.87
C ARG A 11 29.59 124.94 12.91
N VAL A 12 29.55 125.29 11.63
CA VAL A 12 28.92 124.47 10.59
C VAL A 12 29.66 123.15 10.41
N ILE A 13 30.99 123.17 10.37
CA ILE A 13 31.83 121.96 10.26
C ILE A 13 31.61 121.05 11.47
N LYS A 14 31.69 121.56 12.70
CA LYS A 14 31.39 120.77 13.91
C LYS A 14 29.97 120.19 13.91
N SER A 15 28.99 120.94 13.41
CA SER A 15 27.62 120.47 13.27
C SER A 15 27.50 119.35 12.23
N GLN A 16 28.21 119.46 11.09
CA GLN A 16 28.23 118.44 10.05
C GLN A 16 28.99 117.19 10.48
N GLU A 17 30.11 117.34 11.20
CA GLU A 17 30.86 116.22 11.80
C GLU A 17 30.03 115.48 12.85
N ALA A 18 29.27 116.20 13.68
CA ALA A 18 28.35 115.58 14.63
C ALA A 18 27.21 114.84 13.92
N GLN A 19 26.66 115.40 12.84
CA GLN A 19 25.66 114.72 12.00
C GLN A 19 26.23 113.48 11.30
N LEU A 20 27.48 113.53 10.83
CA LEU A 20 28.16 112.38 10.22
C LEU A 20 28.37 111.26 11.24
N LYS A 21 28.91 111.58 12.43
CA LYS A 21 29.06 110.59 13.51
C LYS A 21 27.74 109.96 13.93
N ALA A 22 26.66 110.75 14.00
CA ALA A 22 25.33 110.21 14.28
C ALA A 22 24.84 109.25 13.19
N LYS A 23 25.06 109.59 11.91
CA LYS A 23 24.74 108.70 10.77
C LYS A 23 25.60 107.44 10.75
N ASP A 24 26.88 107.53 11.10
CA ASP A 24 27.78 106.38 11.17
C ASP A 24 27.34 105.40 12.27
N LEU A 25 26.93 105.91 13.45
CA LEU A 25 26.36 105.08 14.52
C LEU A 25 25.05 104.41 14.08
N GLU A 26 24.15 105.16 13.42
CA GLU A 26 22.89 104.60 12.90
C GLU A 26 23.14 103.53 11.82
N LEU A 27 24.16 103.72 10.96
CA LEU A 27 24.59 102.72 9.98
C LEU A 27 25.18 101.47 10.65
N GLN A 28 25.96 101.65 11.72
CA GLN A 28 26.56 100.55 12.46
C GLN A 28 25.49 99.70 13.17
N GLU A 29 24.47 100.34 13.76
CA GLU A 29 23.31 99.63 14.33
C GLU A 29 22.54 98.86 13.25
N LYS A 30 22.22 99.49 12.11
CA LYS A 30 21.54 98.81 10.98
C LYS A 30 22.34 97.63 10.44
N ASN A 31 23.66 97.75 10.33
CA ASN A 31 24.53 96.65 9.91
C ASN A 31 24.50 95.50 10.91
N SER A 32 24.47 95.80 12.22
CA SER A 32 24.37 94.79 13.27
C SER A 32 23.03 94.05 13.21
N GLU A 33 21.92 94.78 13.03
CA GLU A 33 20.59 94.17 12.84
C GLU A 33 20.49 93.31 11.57
N LEU A 34 21.11 93.76 10.48
CA LEU A 34 21.16 92.99 9.22
C LEU A 34 21.93 91.69 9.41
N GLN A 35 23.09 91.73 10.07
CA GLN A 35 23.90 90.55 10.32
C GLN A 35 23.17 89.51 11.19
N GLU A 36 22.37 89.95 12.16
CA GLU A 36 21.54 89.06 12.98
C GLU A 36 20.40 88.42 12.15
N LYS A 37 19.77 89.20 11.26
CA LYS A 37 18.74 88.69 10.33
C LYS A 37 19.31 87.67 9.35
N ASP A 38 20.49 87.93 8.80
CA ASP A 38 21.18 86.99 7.90
C ASP A 38 21.53 85.68 8.61
N SER A 39 22.00 85.75 9.86
CA SER A 39 22.29 84.57 10.67
C SER A 39 21.03 83.72 10.91
N LYS A 40 19.90 84.37 11.23
CA LYS A 40 18.60 83.69 11.41
C LYS A 40 18.07 83.11 10.09
N LEU A 41 18.32 83.74 8.95
CA LEU A 41 17.95 83.23 7.63
C LEU A 41 18.77 81.98 7.29
N GLN A 42 20.09 82.01 7.48
CA GLN A 42 20.95 80.84 7.25
C GLN A 42 20.55 79.62 8.09
N GLU A 43 20.15 79.82 9.35
CA GLU A 43 19.67 78.74 10.20
C GLU A 43 18.35 78.14 9.68
N LYS A 44 17.42 78.97 9.19
CA LYS A 44 16.18 78.52 8.58
C LYS A 44 16.43 77.75 7.29
N ASP A 45 17.33 78.23 6.44
CA ASP A 45 17.69 77.56 5.19
C ASP A 45 18.32 76.19 5.45
N SER A 46 19.19 76.09 6.46
CA SER A 46 19.78 74.80 6.87
C SER A 46 18.72 73.82 7.35
N LYS A 47 17.74 74.28 8.15
CA LYS A 47 16.60 73.46 8.62
C LYS A 47 15.67 73.05 7.47
N LEU A 48 15.51 73.89 6.46
CA LEU A 48 14.71 73.58 5.27
C LEU A 48 15.40 72.51 4.42
N GLN A 49 16.71 72.65 4.16
CA GLN A 49 17.47 71.64 3.42
C GLN A 49 17.43 70.26 4.08
N GLU A 50 17.50 70.19 5.42
CA GLU A 50 17.39 68.93 6.15
C GLU A 50 16.00 68.30 5.99
N LYS A 51 14.93 69.10 6.01
CA LYS A 51 13.56 68.63 5.78
C LYS A 51 13.37 68.14 4.35
N ASP A 52 13.89 68.84 3.36
CA ASP A 52 13.82 68.45 1.96
C ASP A 52 14.54 67.12 1.71
N SER A 53 15.72 66.94 2.32
CA SER A 53 16.47 65.68 2.26
C SER A 53 15.67 64.50 2.84
N LYS A 54 15.03 64.72 3.99
CA LYS A 54 14.16 63.72 4.64
C LYS A 54 12.89 63.42 3.84
N LEU A 55 12.34 64.41 3.13
CA LEU A 55 11.19 64.22 2.25
C LEU A 55 11.57 63.38 1.03
N GLN A 56 12.69 63.69 0.37
CA GLN A 56 13.19 62.91 -0.77
C GLN A 56 13.43 61.44 -0.42
N GLU A 57 13.98 61.16 0.77
CA GLU A 57 14.17 59.78 1.24
C GLU A 57 12.83 59.05 1.44
N LYS A 58 11.82 59.74 1.98
CA LYS A 58 10.47 59.16 2.14
C LYS A 58 9.81 58.91 0.79
N ASP A 59 9.92 59.83 -0.15
CA ASP A 59 9.36 59.68 -1.50
C ASP A 59 10.00 58.49 -2.23
N SER A 60 11.32 58.32 -2.11
CA SER A 60 12.04 57.17 -2.67
C SER A 60 11.53 55.84 -2.09
N LYS A 61 11.32 55.77 -0.77
CA LYS A 61 10.78 54.58 -0.10
C LYS A 61 9.32 54.30 -0.45
N LEU A 62 8.52 55.33 -0.68
CA LEU A 62 7.14 55.19 -1.13
C LEU A 62 7.10 54.64 -2.56
N GLN A 63 7.92 55.19 -3.46
CA GLN A 63 8.00 54.74 -4.83
C GLN A 63 8.40 53.25 -4.93
N GLU A 64 9.36 52.80 -4.11
CA GLU A 64 9.74 51.38 -4.05
C GLU A 64 8.59 50.48 -3.58
N LYS A 65 7.80 50.94 -2.59
CA LYS A 65 6.62 50.20 -2.11
C LYS A 65 5.53 50.12 -3.17
N ASP A 66 5.29 51.22 -3.90
CA ASP A 66 4.30 51.25 -4.97
C ASP A 66 4.68 50.29 -6.11
N SER A 67 5.96 50.22 -6.49
CA SER A 67 6.43 49.23 -7.47
C SER A 67 6.21 47.78 -7.01
N LYS A 68 6.51 47.47 -5.74
CA LYS A 68 6.26 46.13 -5.17
C LYS A 68 4.78 45.79 -5.08
N LEU A 69 3.91 46.77 -4.84
CA LEU A 69 2.47 46.57 -4.83
C LEU A 69 1.95 46.28 -6.24
N GLN A 70 2.40 47.02 -7.25
CA GLN A 70 2.02 46.78 -8.65
C GLN A 70 2.40 45.38 -9.16
N GLU A 71 3.59 44.89 -8.76
CA GLU A 71 4.03 43.54 -9.09
C GLU A 71 3.11 42.48 -8.47
N LYS A 72 2.77 42.63 -7.19
CA LYS A 72 1.84 41.74 -6.49
C LYS A 72 0.43 41.76 -7.09
N ASP A 73 -0.05 42.94 -7.51
CA ASP A 73 -1.36 43.05 -8.15
C ASP A 73 -1.38 42.30 -9.48
N SER A 74 -0.28 42.35 -10.25
CA SER A 74 -0.14 41.62 -11.50
C SER A 74 -0.10 40.10 -11.27
N GLU A 75 0.66 39.62 -10.27
CA GLU A 75 0.67 38.21 -9.88
C GLU A 75 -0.72 37.70 -9.44
N LEU A 76 -1.47 38.51 -8.70
CA LEU A 76 -2.82 38.17 -8.26
C LEU A 76 -3.78 38.07 -9.44
N GLN A 77 -3.68 38.98 -10.42
CA GLN A 77 -4.50 38.93 -11.63
C GLN A 77 -4.25 37.68 -12.46
N GLU A 78 -2.99 37.25 -12.60
CA GLU A 78 -2.64 36.01 -13.29
C GLU A 78 -3.21 34.77 -12.58
N LYS A 79 -3.11 34.73 -11.25
CA LYS A 79 -3.69 33.65 -10.43
C LYS A 79 -5.22 33.60 -10.55
N ASP A 80 -5.89 34.75 -10.52
CA ASP A 80 -7.34 34.84 -10.71
C ASP A 80 -7.77 34.32 -12.09
N TYR A 81 -6.99 34.61 -13.13
CA TYR A 81 -7.26 34.08 -14.47
C TYR A 81 -7.06 32.56 -14.53
N ALA A 82 -5.98 32.05 -13.93
CA ALA A 82 -5.73 30.61 -13.84
C ALA A 82 -6.85 29.87 -13.10
N PHE A 83 -7.29 30.38 -11.94
CA PHE A 83 -8.39 29.79 -11.19
C PHE A 83 -9.72 29.82 -11.95
N LYS A 84 -10.02 30.89 -12.69
CA LYS A 84 -11.21 30.94 -13.55
C LYS A 84 -11.20 29.85 -14.62
N ASN A 85 -10.05 29.62 -15.26
CA ASN A 85 -9.90 28.57 -16.26
C ASN A 85 -10.06 27.17 -15.67
N GLU A 86 -9.48 26.92 -14.49
CA GLU A 86 -9.61 25.65 -13.78
C GLU A 86 -11.07 25.37 -13.38
N ILE A 87 -11.78 26.38 -12.86
CA ILE A 87 -13.21 26.28 -12.55
C ILE A 87 -14.02 25.92 -13.81
N GLU A 88 -13.69 26.50 -14.96
CA GLU A 88 -14.39 26.18 -16.20
C GLU A 88 -14.12 24.76 -16.69
N GLN A 89 -12.88 24.27 -16.57
CA GLN A 89 -12.53 22.89 -16.88
C GLN A 89 -13.28 21.91 -15.98
N LEU A 90 -13.27 22.15 -14.66
CA LEU A 90 -13.99 21.32 -13.69
C LEU A 90 -15.50 21.27 -13.94
N LYS A 91 -16.11 22.38 -14.36
CA LYS A 91 -17.53 22.41 -14.77
C LYS A 91 -17.80 21.50 -15.96
N LYS A 92 -16.97 21.56 -17.00
CA LYS A 92 -17.09 20.69 -18.19
C LYS A 92 -16.94 19.21 -17.80
N GLU A 93 -15.96 18.88 -16.95
CA GLU A 93 -15.77 17.52 -16.48
C GLU A 93 -16.98 17.00 -15.68
N LYS A 94 -17.52 17.82 -14.77
CA LYS A 94 -18.73 17.51 -14.01
C LYS A 94 -19.90 17.17 -14.94
N ASP A 95 -20.18 18.01 -15.94
CA ASP A 95 -21.28 17.80 -16.88
C ASP A 95 -21.10 16.47 -17.67
N THR A 96 -19.87 16.16 -18.07
CA THR A 96 -19.61 14.88 -18.76
C THR A 96 -19.81 13.66 -17.87
N LEU A 97 -19.46 13.76 -16.58
CA LEU A 97 -19.65 12.70 -15.60
C LEU A 97 -21.14 12.50 -15.30
N GLU A 98 -21.90 13.57 -15.10
CA GLU A 98 -23.35 13.51 -14.90
C GLU A 98 -24.06 12.85 -16.10
N ALA A 99 -23.67 13.20 -17.33
CA ALA A 99 -24.19 12.56 -18.54
C ALA A 99 -23.87 11.05 -18.61
N LYS A 100 -22.66 10.65 -18.23
CA LYS A 100 -22.27 9.22 -18.14
C LYS A 100 -23.08 8.49 -17.07
N TYR A 101 -23.30 9.12 -15.92
CA TYR A 101 -24.08 8.56 -14.82
C TYR A 101 -25.55 8.34 -15.22
N LEU A 102 -26.17 9.34 -15.86
CA LEU A 102 -27.54 9.22 -16.38
C LEU A 102 -27.69 8.09 -17.41
N LYS A 103 -26.70 7.90 -18.30
CA LYS A 103 -26.69 6.76 -19.24
C LYS A 103 -26.64 5.42 -18.51
N LYS A 104 -25.82 5.29 -17.46
CA LYS A 104 -25.76 4.08 -16.64
C LYS A 104 -27.09 3.79 -15.95
N LEU A 105 -27.75 4.79 -15.35
CA LEU A 105 -29.07 4.65 -14.74
C LEU A 105 -30.11 4.13 -15.75
N LYS A 106 -30.22 4.78 -16.92
CA LYS A 106 -31.13 4.34 -17.99
C LYS A 106 -30.87 2.88 -18.39
N SER A 107 -29.60 2.48 -18.52
CA SER A 107 -29.25 1.10 -18.85
C SER A 107 -29.63 0.09 -17.76
N ALA A 108 -29.53 0.49 -16.48
CA ALA A 108 -29.92 -0.33 -15.34
C ALA A 108 -31.44 -0.54 -15.30
N ASP A 109 -32.22 0.51 -15.57
CA ASP A 109 -33.69 0.41 -15.66
C ASP A 109 -34.13 -0.51 -16.79
N VAL A 110 -33.48 -0.43 -17.96
CA VAL A 110 -33.73 -1.36 -19.07
C VAL A 110 -33.46 -2.81 -18.65
N LYS A 111 -32.34 -3.07 -17.97
CA LYS A 111 -32.02 -4.42 -17.45
C LYS A 111 -33.06 -4.90 -16.44
N LYS A 112 -33.49 -4.04 -15.52
CA LYS A 112 -34.54 -4.34 -14.52
C LYS A 112 -35.86 -4.72 -15.20
N ASN A 113 -36.28 -3.95 -16.20
CA ASN A 113 -37.49 -4.21 -16.97
C ASN A 113 -37.41 -5.52 -17.77
N ASN A 114 -36.27 -5.78 -18.43
CA ASN A 114 -36.03 -7.02 -19.16
C ASN A 114 -36.07 -8.24 -18.23
N LEU A 115 -35.47 -8.15 -17.04
CA LEU A 115 -35.50 -9.20 -16.02
C LEU A 115 -36.93 -9.46 -15.53
N ALA A 116 -37.71 -8.41 -15.27
CA ALA A 116 -39.12 -8.53 -14.87
C ALA A 116 -39.95 -9.21 -15.98
N ARG A 117 -39.73 -8.84 -17.25
CA ARG A 117 -40.39 -9.48 -18.40
C ARG A 117 -40.04 -10.97 -18.49
N TYR A 118 -38.76 -11.32 -18.36
CA TYR A 118 -38.31 -12.71 -18.35
C TYR A 118 -38.96 -13.51 -17.22
N ARG A 119 -38.99 -12.97 -15.99
CA ARG A 119 -39.64 -13.60 -14.83
C ARG A 119 -41.14 -13.83 -15.06
N ARG A 120 -41.87 -12.85 -15.64
CA ARG A 120 -43.29 -13.01 -16.00
C ARG A 120 -43.48 -14.13 -17.04
N LYS A 121 -42.66 -14.15 -18.08
CA LYS A 121 -42.69 -15.20 -19.11
C LYS A 121 -42.47 -16.60 -18.50
N MET A 122 -41.46 -16.74 -17.64
CA MET A 122 -41.17 -18.00 -16.95
C MET A 122 -42.28 -18.41 -15.99
N LYS A 123 -42.90 -17.47 -15.27
CA LYS A 123 -44.05 -17.74 -14.40
C LYS A 123 -45.27 -18.22 -15.21
N ALA A 124 -45.52 -17.63 -16.39
CA ALA A 124 -46.61 -18.05 -17.28
C ALA A 124 -46.38 -19.44 -17.88
N LEU A 125 -45.14 -19.76 -18.30
CA LEU A 125 -44.74 -21.09 -18.75
C LEU A 125 -44.92 -22.15 -17.66
N ARG A 126 -44.47 -21.85 -16.42
CA ARG A 126 -44.69 -22.74 -15.26
C ARG A 126 -46.17 -22.93 -14.94
N LYS A 127 -47.01 -21.90 -15.09
CA LYS A 127 -48.45 -22.01 -14.83
C LYS A 127 -49.19 -22.85 -15.88
N LYS A 128 -48.78 -22.76 -17.16
CA LYS A 128 -49.32 -23.62 -18.23
C LYS A 128 -48.91 -25.08 -18.03
N THR A 129 -47.62 -25.32 -17.77
CA THR A 129 -47.09 -26.68 -17.53
C THR A 129 -47.68 -27.32 -16.28
N ILE A 130 -47.81 -26.62 -15.15
CA ILE A 130 -48.44 -27.20 -13.95
C ILE A 130 -49.93 -27.52 -14.16
N ALA A 131 -50.67 -26.75 -14.97
CA ALA A 131 -52.08 -27.02 -15.26
C ALA A 131 -52.25 -28.24 -16.18
N GLU A 132 -51.44 -28.32 -17.24
CA GLU A 132 -51.39 -29.47 -18.16
C GLU A 132 -50.87 -30.74 -17.45
N GLU A 133 -49.83 -30.62 -16.61
CA GLU A 133 -49.30 -31.71 -15.79
C GLU A 133 -50.27 -32.13 -14.68
N ALA A 134 -51.01 -31.20 -14.05
CA ALA A 134 -52.01 -31.54 -13.02
C ALA A 134 -53.20 -32.31 -13.60
N GLU A 135 -53.68 -31.97 -14.80
CA GLU A 135 -54.69 -32.77 -15.50
C GLU A 135 -54.18 -34.19 -15.83
N GLU A 136 -52.90 -34.33 -16.20
CA GLU A 136 -52.28 -35.64 -16.45
C GLU A 136 -52.07 -36.45 -15.15
N ILE A 137 -51.78 -35.79 -14.02
CA ILE A 137 -51.58 -36.40 -12.70
C ILE A 137 -52.90 -36.90 -12.08
N VAL A 138 -54.00 -36.16 -12.22
CA VAL A 138 -55.31 -36.58 -11.67
C VAL A 138 -55.87 -37.81 -12.40
N GLY A 139 -55.50 -38.01 -13.68
CA GLY A 139 -55.89 -39.20 -14.47
C GLY A 139 -55.13 -40.49 -14.13
N LYS A 140 -53.98 -40.41 -13.45
CA LYS A 140 -53.16 -41.57 -13.06
C LYS A 140 -53.02 -41.62 -11.54
N GLY A 141 -54.01 -42.24 -10.87
CA GLY A 141 -54.01 -42.42 -9.42
C GLY A 141 -52.74 -43.08 -8.86
N SER A 142 -52.47 -42.86 -7.57
CA SER A 142 -51.46 -43.37 -6.60
C SER A 142 -50.06 -43.83 -7.06
N SER A 143 -49.71 -43.78 -8.33
CA SER A 143 -48.38 -44.09 -8.87
C SER A 143 -47.46 -42.87 -8.91
N TRP A 144 -47.98 -41.69 -8.54
CA TRP A 144 -47.29 -40.40 -8.64
C TRP A 144 -46.84 -39.89 -7.26
N LEU A 145 -46.03 -40.67 -6.55
CA LEU A 145 -45.22 -40.14 -5.45
C LEU A 145 -43.76 -40.30 -5.88
N PRO A 146 -43.03 -39.21 -6.15
CA PRO A 146 -41.64 -39.30 -6.55
C PRO A 146 -40.83 -39.91 -5.41
N HIS A 147 -40.20 -41.06 -5.68
CA HIS A 147 -39.23 -41.73 -4.82
C HIS A 147 -38.15 -40.75 -4.32
N SER A 148 -38.35 -40.11 -3.17
CA SER A 148 -37.37 -39.15 -2.63
C SER A 148 -36.87 -39.48 -1.23
N ARG A 149 -37.07 -40.70 -0.73
CA ARG A 149 -36.37 -41.11 0.51
C ARG A 149 -35.61 -42.42 0.48
N GLU A 150 -35.73 -43.26 -0.55
CA GLU A 150 -34.98 -44.53 -0.62
C GLU A 150 -34.55 -44.93 -2.06
N GLY A 151 -34.09 -43.98 -2.86
CA GLY A 151 -33.46 -44.28 -4.16
C GLY A 151 -31.94 -44.44 -4.04
N PRO A 152 -31.28 -45.30 -4.84
CA PRO A 152 -29.82 -45.39 -4.87
C PRO A 152 -29.22 -44.02 -5.20
N LYS A 153 -28.19 -43.60 -4.46
CA LYS A 153 -27.48 -42.33 -4.64
C LYS A 153 -27.20 -42.11 -6.13
N SER A 154 -27.59 -40.96 -6.67
CA SER A 154 -27.26 -40.61 -8.07
C SER A 154 -25.75 -40.78 -8.31
N PRO A 155 -25.32 -41.28 -9.48
CA PRO A 155 -23.90 -41.43 -9.75
C PRO A 155 -23.28 -40.04 -9.66
N LYS A 156 -22.28 -39.88 -8.78
CA LYS A 156 -21.57 -38.61 -8.59
C LYS A 156 -21.22 -38.04 -9.96
N MET A 157 -21.67 -36.82 -10.22
CA MET A 157 -21.42 -36.05 -11.44
C MET A 157 -19.95 -35.58 -11.45
N GLY A 158 -19.04 -36.53 -11.43
CA GLY A 158 -17.62 -36.34 -11.65
C GLY A 158 -17.28 -36.53 -13.13
N LYS A 159 -16.03 -36.24 -13.49
CA LYS A 159 -15.51 -36.55 -14.83
C LYS A 159 -15.79 -38.03 -15.14
N PRO A 160 -16.28 -38.39 -16.35
CA PRO A 160 -16.57 -39.77 -16.70
C PRO A 160 -15.40 -40.69 -16.35
N LYS A 161 -15.69 -41.88 -15.83
CA LYS A 161 -14.66 -42.86 -15.46
C LYS A 161 -13.75 -43.13 -16.68
N GLY A 162 -12.44 -42.89 -16.51
CA GLY A 162 -11.44 -42.99 -17.59
C GLY A 162 -11.10 -41.68 -18.31
N SER A 163 -11.77 -40.57 -17.98
CA SER A 163 -11.40 -39.25 -18.52
C SER A 163 -10.01 -38.83 -18.03
N PRO A 164 -9.18 -38.19 -18.87
CA PRO A 164 -7.84 -37.75 -18.47
C PRO A 164 -7.93 -36.83 -17.25
N GLY A 165 -7.11 -37.08 -16.22
CA GLY A 165 -7.06 -36.22 -15.04
C GLY A 165 -6.68 -34.80 -15.42
N GLY A 166 -7.33 -33.79 -14.84
CA GLY A 166 -7.00 -32.36 -15.03
C GLY A 166 -5.80 -31.88 -14.22
N GLY A 167 -4.99 -32.80 -13.67
CA GLY A 167 -3.85 -32.44 -12.83
C GLY A 167 -2.70 -31.84 -13.62
N ARG A 168 -1.82 -31.11 -12.93
CA ARG A 168 -0.55 -30.59 -13.47
C ARG A 168 0.18 -31.65 -14.29
N LYS A 169 0.57 -31.33 -15.53
CA LYS A 169 1.33 -32.27 -16.39
C LYS A 169 2.73 -32.49 -15.81
N ARG A 170 3.29 -33.69 -16.04
CA ARG A 170 4.69 -33.97 -15.71
C ARG A 170 5.58 -33.09 -16.59
N PRO A 171 6.54 -32.33 -16.03
CA PRO A 171 7.43 -31.50 -16.85
C PRO A 171 8.28 -32.35 -17.80
N GLU A 172 8.42 -31.89 -19.04
CA GLU A 172 9.24 -32.56 -20.08
C GLU A 172 10.73 -32.26 -19.90
N LYS A 173 11.07 -31.01 -19.60
CA LYS A 173 12.46 -30.59 -19.38
C LYS A 173 12.94 -30.94 -17.98
N ILE A 174 13.90 -31.86 -17.90
CA ILE A 174 14.63 -32.22 -16.68
C ILE A 174 15.92 -31.40 -16.61
N HIS A 175 16.20 -30.83 -15.44
CA HIS A 175 17.37 -29.97 -15.23
C HIS A 175 18.45 -30.67 -14.40
N GLU A 176 18.06 -31.61 -13.54
CA GLU A 176 18.95 -32.34 -12.66
C GLU A 176 18.38 -33.76 -12.43
N GLU A 177 19.25 -34.76 -12.35
CA GLU A 177 18.88 -36.13 -12.00
C GLU A 177 19.57 -36.53 -10.70
N LYS A 178 18.82 -37.16 -9.78
CA LYS A 178 19.35 -37.67 -8.52
C LYS A 178 18.90 -39.10 -8.30
N GLU A 179 19.83 -39.93 -7.86
CA GLU A 179 19.54 -41.29 -7.44
C GLU A 179 19.40 -41.35 -5.92
N LEU A 180 18.32 -41.98 -5.46
CA LEU A 180 18.05 -42.18 -4.04
C LEU A 180 18.27 -43.64 -3.70
N HIS A 181 19.16 -43.88 -2.74
CA HIS A 181 19.59 -45.20 -2.30
C HIS A 181 19.37 -45.36 -0.80
N ALA A 182 18.96 -46.57 -0.38
CA ALA A 182 18.83 -46.87 1.04
C ALA A 182 20.20 -47.28 1.61
N TYR A 183 20.68 -46.57 2.63
CA TYR A 183 21.95 -46.90 3.30
C TYR A 183 21.75 -47.74 4.55
N LYS A 184 20.58 -47.66 5.20
CA LYS A 184 20.25 -48.44 6.40
C LYS A 184 18.82 -48.99 6.35
N CYS A 185 18.58 -50.09 7.06
CA CYS A 185 17.23 -50.60 7.25
C CYS A 185 16.54 -49.88 8.43
N TYR A 186 15.54 -49.05 8.15
CA TYR A 186 14.78 -48.31 9.18
C TYR A 186 13.96 -49.17 10.15
N ARG A 187 13.96 -50.50 9.99
CA ARG A 187 13.29 -51.45 10.90
C ARG A 187 14.24 -52.14 11.87
N CYS A 188 15.49 -52.41 11.45
CA CYS A 188 16.43 -53.21 12.24
C CYS A 188 17.83 -52.60 12.36
N GLY A 189 18.07 -51.43 11.77
CA GLY A 189 19.32 -50.68 11.88
C GLY A 189 20.49 -51.20 11.03
N ILE A 190 20.38 -52.34 10.36
CA ILE A 190 21.50 -52.91 9.59
C ILE A 190 21.90 -52.00 8.42
N SER A 191 23.21 -51.88 8.16
CA SER A 191 23.72 -51.23 6.96
C SER A 191 23.32 -52.01 5.71
N LEU A 192 22.98 -51.27 4.66
CA LEU A 192 22.63 -51.76 3.32
C LEU A 192 23.65 -51.29 2.28
N GLU A 193 24.79 -50.75 2.71
CA GLU A 193 25.91 -50.40 1.82
C GLU A 193 26.44 -51.66 1.11
N GLY A 194 26.78 -51.52 -0.18
CA GLY A 194 27.23 -52.63 -1.02
C GLY A 194 26.16 -53.66 -1.42
N MET A 195 24.93 -53.57 -0.93
CA MET A 195 23.85 -54.47 -1.35
C MET A 195 23.27 -54.08 -2.72
N LYS A 196 22.77 -55.08 -3.44
CA LYS A 196 22.16 -54.89 -4.77
C LYS A 196 20.96 -53.96 -4.71
N ASP A 197 21.03 -52.91 -5.53
CA ASP A 197 19.94 -51.99 -5.79
C ASP A 197 18.94 -52.53 -6.80
N TYR A 198 17.67 -52.23 -6.55
CA TYR A 198 16.57 -52.53 -7.46
C TYR A 198 15.79 -51.25 -7.74
N PHE A 199 15.66 -50.91 -9.01
CA PHE A 199 14.80 -49.80 -9.44
C PHE A 199 13.37 -50.01 -8.93
N ALA A 200 12.80 -48.97 -8.31
CA ALA A 200 11.41 -48.98 -7.89
C ALA A 200 10.54 -48.13 -8.82
N TYR A 201 10.83 -46.83 -8.90
CA TYR A 201 10.12 -45.88 -9.75
C TYR A 201 10.94 -44.60 -9.90
N ASP A 202 10.57 -43.78 -10.88
CA ASP A 202 11.06 -42.42 -11.01
C ASP A 202 9.95 -41.41 -10.70
N ARG A 203 10.34 -40.20 -10.31
CA ARG A 203 9.43 -39.08 -10.14
C ARG A 203 10.11 -37.79 -10.52
N VAL A 204 9.33 -36.80 -10.94
CA VAL A 204 9.84 -35.46 -11.23
C VAL A 204 9.25 -34.48 -10.23
N VAL A 205 10.12 -33.72 -9.58
CA VAL A 205 9.77 -32.73 -8.58
C VAL A 205 10.24 -31.37 -9.08
N THR A 206 9.35 -30.39 -9.10
CA THR A 206 9.73 -28.99 -9.35
C THR A 206 10.16 -28.35 -8.05
N GLU A 207 11.42 -27.96 -7.95
CA GLU A 207 12.03 -27.43 -6.73
C GLU A 207 12.52 -25.99 -6.95
N LEU A 208 12.50 -25.20 -5.88
CA LEU A 208 12.98 -23.82 -5.87
C LEU A 208 14.46 -23.77 -5.47
N PHE A 209 15.27 -23.13 -6.30
CA PHE A 209 16.68 -22.91 -6.05
C PHE A 209 16.96 -21.42 -5.92
N ARG A 210 17.88 -21.08 -5.02
CA ARG A 210 18.56 -19.79 -5.01
C ARG A 210 19.80 -19.92 -5.89
N TYR A 211 19.95 -18.98 -6.80
CA TYR A 211 21.01 -18.97 -7.78
C TYR A 211 21.75 -17.64 -7.72
N GLN A 212 23.07 -17.74 -7.70
CA GLN A 212 24.00 -16.62 -7.65
C GLN A 212 25.13 -16.97 -8.63
N GLU A 213 25.43 -16.07 -9.58
CA GLU A 213 26.51 -16.28 -10.55
C GLU A 213 27.85 -15.94 -9.90
N ASP A 214 27.99 -14.71 -9.40
CA ASP A 214 29.16 -14.28 -8.63
C ASP A 214 28.81 -13.91 -7.19
N GLU A 215 29.77 -13.97 -6.26
CA GLU A 215 29.56 -13.59 -4.85
C GLU A 215 29.03 -12.15 -4.66
N LYS A 216 29.24 -11.29 -5.65
CA LYS A 216 28.75 -9.90 -5.68
C LYS A 216 27.37 -9.74 -6.29
N ASP A 217 26.83 -10.78 -6.92
CA ASP A 217 25.52 -10.73 -7.56
C ASP A 217 24.38 -10.91 -6.56
N TYR A 218 23.20 -10.43 -6.96
CA TYR A 218 21.98 -10.65 -6.23
C TYR A 218 21.50 -12.11 -6.35
N LEU A 219 20.99 -12.64 -5.24
CA LEU A 219 20.33 -13.94 -5.23
C LEU A 219 19.07 -13.91 -6.08
N THR A 220 19.02 -14.76 -7.11
CA THR A 220 17.84 -14.95 -7.95
C THR A 220 17.14 -16.26 -7.63
N LEU A 221 15.82 -16.25 -7.72
CA LEU A 221 15.00 -17.45 -7.53
C LEU A 221 14.77 -18.12 -8.88
N ARG A 222 15.06 -19.42 -8.98
CA ARG A 222 14.84 -20.21 -10.20
C ARG A 222 14.20 -21.55 -9.87
N LEU A 223 13.26 -21.98 -10.70
CA LEU A 223 12.69 -23.32 -10.62
C LEU A 223 13.52 -24.31 -11.43
N LYS A 224 13.81 -25.47 -10.86
CA LYS A 224 14.40 -26.61 -11.58
C LYS A 224 13.53 -27.84 -11.40
N ASN A 225 13.39 -28.60 -12.48
CA ASN A 225 12.76 -29.92 -12.41
C ASN A 225 13.84 -30.97 -12.16
N VAL A 226 13.77 -31.60 -11.00
CA VAL A 226 14.69 -32.66 -10.56
C VAL A 226 14.01 -34.00 -10.73
N LYS A 227 14.62 -34.91 -11.48
CA LYS A 227 14.18 -36.30 -11.60
C LYS A 227 14.84 -37.12 -10.50
N LEU A 228 14.02 -37.74 -9.66
CA LEU A 228 14.46 -38.61 -8.57
C LEU A 228 14.24 -40.07 -8.99
N THR A 229 15.33 -40.82 -9.13
CA THR A 229 15.31 -42.26 -9.39
C THR A 229 15.39 -42.98 -8.05
N VAL A 230 14.31 -43.64 -7.65
CA VAL A 230 14.19 -44.30 -6.35
C VAL A 230 14.61 -45.76 -6.48
N ASN A 231 15.71 -46.12 -5.82
CA ASN A 231 16.22 -47.49 -5.75
C ASN A 231 15.96 -48.10 -4.38
N ARG A 232 15.32 -49.27 -4.35
CA ARG A 232 15.05 -50.02 -3.12
C ARG A 232 16.05 -51.16 -2.96
N LYS A 233 16.35 -51.49 -1.71
CA LYS A 233 17.20 -52.64 -1.36
C LYS A 233 16.41 -53.67 -0.57
N LYS A 234 16.76 -54.95 -0.71
CA LYS A 234 16.17 -56.01 0.11
C LYS A 234 17.05 -56.21 1.35
N CYS A 235 16.49 -55.93 2.53
CA CYS A 235 17.23 -56.12 3.78
C CYS A 235 17.51 -57.61 4.02
N PRO A 236 18.76 -58.03 4.32
CA PRO A 236 19.10 -59.45 4.49
C PRO A 236 18.52 -60.02 5.79
N LYS A 237 18.46 -59.18 6.85
CA LYS A 237 17.91 -59.56 8.16
C LYS A 237 16.39 -59.64 8.14
N CYS A 238 15.73 -58.58 7.70
CA CYS A 238 14.26 -58.50 7.71
C CYS A 238 13.59 -59.15 6.48
N LYS A 239 14.34 -59.42 5.40
CA LYS A 239 13.84 -59.86 4.09
C LYS A 239 12.80 -58.94 3.44
N LYS A 240 12.61 -57.74 3.98
CA LYS A 240 11.66 -56.71 3.50
C LYS A 240 12.37 -55.71 2.58
N TRP A 241 11.61 -55.15 1.65
CA TRP A 241 12.05 -54.04 0.81
C TRP A 241 12.20 -52.77 1.65
N VAL A 242 13.35 -52.11 1.51
CA VAL A 242 13.68 -50.84 2.15
C VAL A 242 13.81 -49.80 1.04
N TYR A 243 12.99 -48.76 1.14
CA TYR A 243 13.02 -47.60 0.25
C TYR A 243 13.91 -46.52 0.87
N PRO A 244 14.57 -45.68 0.07
CA PRO A 244 15.38 -44.57 0.56
C PRO A 244 14.49 -43.51 1.21
N GLU A 245 15.11 -42.70 2.07
CA GLU A 245 14.44 -41.54 2.63
C GLU A 245 14.21 -40.50 1.52
N GLN A 246 12.99 -39.97 1.45
CA GLN A 246 12.54 -39.03 0.41
C GLN A 246 12.14 -37.67 1.01
N GLY A 247 12.44 -37.45 2.29
CA GLY A 247 12.02 -36.28 3.04
C GLY A 247 10.52 -36.23 3.34
N LEU A 248 10.08 -35.08 3.85
CA LEU A 248 8.72 -34.84 4.30
C LEU A 248 7.68 -34.95 3.17
N LEU A 249 8.06 -34.52 1.97
CA LEU A 249 7.18 -34.45 0.81
C LEU A 249 7.36 -35.60 -0.18
N LYS A 250 7.45 -36.83 0.33
CA LYS A 250 7.70 -38.05 -0.47
C LYS A 250 6.73 -38.25 -1.63
N ASN A 251 5.53 -37.67 -1.61
CA ASN A 251 4.50 -37.84 -2.65
C ASN A 251 4.20 -36.57 -3.45
N ASN A 252 4.78 -35.42 -3.12
CA ASN A 252 4.45 -34.16 -3.81
C ASN A 252 5.28 -33.89 -5.07
N ARG A 253 4.61 -33.38 -6.10
CA ARG A 253 5.23 -32.98 -7.37
C ARG A 253 5.95 -31.63 -7.29
N ILE A 254 5.75 -30.92 -6.18
CA ILE A 254 6.42 -29.67 -5.82
C ILE A 254 7.35 -29.99 -4.65
N GLY A 255 8.57 -29.48 -4.74
CA GLY A 255 9.62 -29.69 -3.76
C GLY A 255 9.43 -28.86 -2.50
N LEU A 256 10.14 -29.27 -1.44
CA LEU A 256 9.99 -28.69 -0.10
C LEU A 256 10.36 -27.21 -0.09
N SER A 257 11.42 -26.82 -0.80
CA SER A 257 11.88 -25.42 -0.78
C SER A 257 10.85 -24.50 -1.42
N LEU A 258 10.20 -24.94 -2.50
CA LEU A 258 9.12 -24.19 -3.12
C LEU A 258 7.86 -24.14 -2.23
N VAL A 259 7.46 -25.25 -1.62
CA VAL A 259 6.31 -25.27 -0.70
C VAL A 259 6.55 -24.33 0.48
N SER A 260 7.72 -24.44 1.14
CA SER A 260 8.09 -23.56 2.26
C SER A 260 8.13 -22.10 1.85
N PHE A 261 8.64 -21.78 0.65
CA PHE A 261 8.63 -20.42 0.12
C PHE A 261 7.21 -19.86 0.00
N VAL A 262 6.29 -20.61 -0.62
CA VAL A 262 4.90 -20.18 -0.82
C VAL A 262 4.15 -20.03 0.50
N MET A 263 4.28 -21.02 1.41
CA MET A 263 3.66 -20.96 2.74
C MET A 263 4.19 -19.77 3.54
N SER A 264 5.50 -19.55 3.55
CA SER A 264 6.10 -18.42 4.27
C SER A 264 5.64 -17.06 3.72
N ARG A 265 5.42 -16.97 2.40
CA ARG A 265 4.90 -15.75 1.77
C ARG A 265 3.48 -15.51 2.22
N ARG A 266 2.61 -16.53 2.19
CA ARG A 266 1.23 -16.42 2.68
C ARG A 266 1.17 -15.96 4.14
N ILE A 267 1.96 -16.58 5.02
CA ILE A 267 1.98 -16.23 6.45
C ILE A 267 2.45 -14.79 6.65
N ARG A 268 3.53 -14.38 5.97
CA ARG A 268 4.16 -13.07 6.18
C ARG A 268 3.38 -11.91 5.57
N THR A 269 2.80 -12.10 4.39
CA THR A 269 2.14 -11.00 3.67
C THR A 269 0.63 -10.95 3.88
N GLY A 270 0.03 -12.05 4.35
CA GLY A 270 -1.42 -12.16 4.48
C GLY A 270 -2.18 -12.11 3.14
N LEU A 271 -1.47 -12.20 2.00
CA LEU A 271 -2.10 -12.02 0.69
C LEU A 271 -3.07 -13.17 0.35
N PRO A 272 -4.16 -12.87 -0.39
CA PRO A 272 -5.06 -13.90 -0.92
C PRO A 272 -4.31 -14.93 -1.78
N TYR A 273 -4.75 -16.19 -1.76
CA TYR A 273 -4.11 -17.28 -2.50
C TYR A 273 -3.95 -16.98 -3.99
N GLU A 274 -4.98 -16.38 -4.61
CA GLU A 274 -4.96 -16.05 -6.04
C GLU A 274 -3.90 -14.99 -6.38
N VAL A 275 -3.65 -14.02 -5.49
CA VAL A 275 -2.59 -13.01 -5.69
C VAL A 275 -1.23 -13.67 -5.63
N ILE A 276 -1.01 -14.57 -4.67
CA ILE A 276 0.26 -15.32 -4.57
C ILE A 276 0.48 -16.18 -5.82
N ILE A 277 -0.56 -16.82 -6.34
CA ILE A 277 -0.49 -17.63 -7.56
C ILE A 277 -0.15 -16.76 -8.78
N ASP A 278 -0.73 -15.57 -8.88
CA ASP A 278 -0.42 -14.60 -9.94
C ASP A 278 1.02 -14.09 -9.87
N GLU A 279 1.53 -13.78 -8.66
CA GLU A 279 2.92 -13.42 -8.45
C GLU A 279 3.89 -14.54 -8.86
N LEU A 280 3.60 -15.79 -8.47
CA LEU A 280 4.42 -16.94 -8.85
C LEU A 280 4.43 -17.15 -10.37
N SER A 281 3.29 -16.94 -11.03
CA SER A 281 3.17 -17.02 -12.48
C SER A 281 3.94 -15.89 -13.17
N THR A 282 3.95 -14.69 -12.57
CA THR A 282 4.74 -13.55 -13.04
C THR A 282 6.25 -13.80 -12.91
N HIS A 283 6.69 -14.35 -11.77
CA HIS A 283 8.11 -14.59 -11.52
C HIS A 283 8.70 -15.79 -12.27
N PHE A 284 7.94 -16.87 -12.40
CA PHE A 284 8.42 -18.14 -12.98
C PHE A 284 7.85 -18.44 -14.38
N GLY A 285 7.03 -17.53 -14.92
CA GLY A 285 6.42 -17.61 -16.23
C GLY A 285 5.04 -18.30 -16.22
N SER A 286 4.22 -17.96 -17.21
CA SER A 286 2.82 -18.40 -17.35
C SER A 286 2.62 -19.92 -17.49
N ASN A 287 3.68 -20.67 -17.81
CA ASN A 287 3.65 -22.13 -17.86
C ASN A 287 3.66 -22.79 -16.48
N PHE A 288 4.10 -22.06 -15.45
CA PHE A 288 4.09 -22.56 -14.08
C PHE A 288 2.73 -22.27 -13.43
N THR A 289 2.01 -23.34 -13.09
CA THR A 289 0.68 -23.23 -12.48
C THR A 289 0.60 -23.99 -11.16
N ILE A 290 0.10 -23.29 -10.14
CA ILE A 290 -0.32 -23.82 -8.85
C ILE A 290 -1.77 -23.42 -8.63
N THR A 291 -2.56 -24.27 -7.98
CA THR A 291 -3.95 -23.97 -7.63
C THR A 291 -4.08 -23.64 -6.15
N ALA A 292 -5.05 -22.79 -5.78
CA ALA A 292 -5.29 -22.46 -4.37
C ALA A 292 -5.56 -23.70 -3.49
N PRO A 293 -6.32 -24.72 -3.93
CA PRO A 293 -6.46 -25.96 -3.17
C PRO A 293 -5.14 -26.67 -2.88
N ALA A 294 -4.18 -26.64 -3.81
CA ALA A 294 -2.87 -27.26 -3.57
C ALA A 294 -2.11 -26.55 -2.44
N ILE A 295 -2.19 -25.22 -2.36
CA ILE A 295 -1.59 -24.45 -1.26
C ILE A 295 -2.27 -24.80 0.06
N ILE A 296 -3.61 -24.88 0.07
CA ILE A 296 -4.39 -25.26 1.27
C ILE A 296 -4.02 -26.67 1.73
N ASP A 297 -3.88 -27.61 0.79
CA ASP A 297 -3.47 -28.98 1.11
C ASP A 297 -2.05 -29.02 1.68
N TRP A 298 -1.14 -28.16 1.22
CA TRP A 298 0.17 -28.02 1.88
C TRP A 298 0.05 -27.54 3.32
N PHE A 299 -0.78 -26.54 3.61
CA PHE A 299 -1.00 -26.12 5.00
C PHE A 299 -1.53 -27.26 5.89
N LYS A 300 -2.41 -28.10 5.36
CA LYS A 300 -2.91 -29.28 6.08
C LYS A 300 -1.84 -30.34 6.28
N ASP A 301 -1.10 -30.70 5.22
CA ASP A 301 -0.04 -31.71 5.28
C ASP A 301 1.08 -31.32 6.26
N PHE A 302 1.33 -30.02 6.43
CA PHE A 302 2.32 -29.50 7.36
C PHE A 302 1.76 -29.23 8.76
N SER A 303 0.44 -29.26 8.95
CA SER A 303 -0.18 -29.01 10.26
C SER A 303 0.40 -29.95 11.31
N ASP A 304 0.40 -31.26 11.04
CA ASP A 304 0.93 -32.30 11.94
C ASP A 304 2.41 -32.09 12.28
N VAL A 305 3.17 -31.49 11.35
CA VAL A 305 4.61 -31.23 11.53
C VAL A 305 4.85 -30.02 12.42
N ILE A 306 4.02 -28.99 12.26
CA ILE A 306 4.14 -27.73 13.00
C ILE A 306 3.47 -27.86 14.38
N GLU A 307 2.50 -28.76 14.55
CA GLU A 307 1.82 -29.02 15.82
C GLU A 307 2.81 -29.30 16.96
N GLY A 308 3.78 -30.19 16.76
CA GLY A 308 4.81 -30.45 17.76
C GLY A 308 5.72 -29.25 18.08
N LEU A 309 5.81 -28.25 17.19
CA LEU A 309 6.49 -26.99 17.46
C LEU A 309 5.59 -26.03 18.25
N TYR A 310 4.29 -25.99 17.96
CA TYR A 310 3.32 -25.25 18.77
C TYR A 310 3.26 -25.78 20.20
N GLU A 311 3.27 -27.10 20.41
CA GLU A 311 3.31 -27.71 21.75
C GLU A 311 4.54 -27.27 22.55
N GLN A 312 5.72 -27.23 21.91
CA GLN A 312 6.95 -26.77 22.56
C GLN A 312 6.88 -25.28 22.90
N LEU A 313 6.39 -24.45 21.98
CA LEU A 313 6.21 -23.03 22.22
C LEU A 313 5.22 -22.79 23.37
N GLU A 314 4.13 -23.57 23.44
CA GLU A 314 3.16 -23.51 24.53
C GLU A 314 3.81 -23.78 25.88
N GLU A 315 4.64 -24.81 25.96
CA GLU A 315 5.35 -25.17 27.18
C GLU A 315 6.33 -24.07 27.62
N LEU A 316 6.98 -23.41 26.66
CA LEU A 316 7.85 -22.26 26.92
C LEU A 316 7.06 -21.05 27.43
N VAL A 317 5.90 -20.77 26.82
CA VAL A 317 4.99 -19.70 27.26
C VAL A 317 4.51 -19.96 28.70
N LYS A 318 4.10 -21.19 29.01
CA LYS A 318 3.65 -21.59 30.36
C LYS A 318 4.73 -21.45 31.44
N LYS A 319 6.00 -21.64 31.09
CA LYS A 319 7.14 -21.51 32.01
C LYS A 319 7.61 -20.08 32.20
N SER A 320 7.13 -19.14 31.39
CA SER A 320 7.61 -17.76 31.44
C SER A 320 7.11 -17.01 32.67
N ALA A 321 7.96 -16.14 33.22
CA ALA A 321 7.61 -15.34 34.39
C ALA A 321 6.64 -14.18 34.06
N LEU A 322 6.59 -13.76 32.80
CA LEU A 322 5.76 -12.65 32.33
C LEU A 322 5.17 -13.02 30.97
N LEU A 323 3.84 -13.06 30.89
CA LEU A 323 3.09 -13.36 29.70
C LEU A 323 2.19 -12.17 29.34
N HIS A 324 2.35 -11.64 28.13
CA HIS A 324 1.42 -10.67 27.56
C HIS A 324 0.32 -11.43 26.82
N VAL A 325 -0.93 -11.18 27.17
CA VAL A 325 -2.09 -11.81 26.53
C VAL A 325 -2.95 -10.72 25.90
N ASP A 326 -3.36 -10.94 24.66
CA ASP A 326 -4.31 -10.10 23.94
C ASP A 326 -5.34 -10.96 23.20
N GLU A 327 -6.49 -10.38 22.89
CA GLU A 327 -7.61 -11.05 22.21
C GLU A 327 -8.03 -10.27 20.97
N THR A 328 -8.27 -10.97 19.87
CA THR A 328 -8.79 -10.36 18.64
C THR A 328 -9.94 -11.18 18.07
N GLY A 329 -11.02 -10.50 17.71
CA GLY A 329 -12.15 -11.12 17.03
C GLY A 329 -11.81 -11.53 15.59
N LEU A 330 -12.10 -12.78 15.23
CA LEU A 330 -11.87 -13.36 13.92
C LEU A 330 -13.16 -13.95 13.34
N PRO A 331 -13.89 -13.25 12.46
CA PRO A 331 -15.09 -13.81 11.85
C PRO A 331 -14.73 -14.92 10.85
N MET A 332 -15.26 -16.13 11.06
CA MET A 332 -15.08 -17.29 10.17
C MET A 332 -16.41 -18.00 9.93
N ASN A 333 -16.71 -18.31 8.67
CA ASN A 333 -17.93 -19.00 8.23
C ASN A 333 -19.25 -18.38 8.71
N GLY A 334 -19.29 -17.06 8.92
CA GLY A 334 -20.48 -16.35 9.38
C GLY A 334 -20.68 -16.33 10.90
N GLU A 335 -19.74 -16.91 11.65
CA GLU A 335 -19.68 -16.85 13.11
C GLU A 335 -18.49 -15.98 13.54
N ASN A 336 -18.57 -15.35 14.71
CA ASN A 336 -17.47 -14.58 15.29
C ASN A 336 -16.66 -15.48 16.22
N TRP A 337 -15.37 -15.58 15.96
CA TRP A 337 -14.43 -16.37 16.75
C TRP A 337 -13.49 -15.45 17.51
N TRP A 338 -12.81 -15.98 18.52
CA TRP A 338 -11.78 -15.27 19.27
C TRP A 338 -10.43 -15.94 19.04
N LEU A 339 -9.46 -15.11 18.67
CA LEU A 339 -8.07 -15.47 18.57
C LEU A 339 -7.34 -14.89 19.79
N TRP A 340 -6.70 -15.76 20.55
CA TRP A 340 -5.90 -15.41 21.72
C TRP A 340 -4.43 -15.34 21.33
N VAL A 341 -3.77 -14.24 21.65
CA VAL A 341 -2.36 -14.01 21.34
C VAL A 341 -1.58 -13.97 22.65
N GLY A 342 -0.70 -14.94 22.85
CA GLY A 342 0.23 -15.01 23.97
C GLY A 342 1.64 -14.63 23.51
N ALA A 343 2.20 -13.57 24.08
CA ALA A 343 3.55 -13.10 23.74
C ALA A 343 4.46 -13.07 24.98
N ILE A 344 5.67 -13.57 24.78
CA ILE A 344 6.84 -13.42 25.65
C ILE A 344 7.90 -12.61 24.92
N TRP A 345 8.89 -12.12 25.65
CA TRP A 345 9.94 -11.25 25.10
C TRP A 345 10.68 -11.83 23.87
N SER A 346 10.67 -13.16 23.70
CA SER A 346 11.35 -13.87 22.61
C SER A 346 10.41 -14.56 21.60
N TYR A 347 9.12 -14.75 21.91
CA TYR A 347 8.20 -15.53 21.07
C TYR A 347 6.75 -15.03 21.17
N THR A 348 5.98 -15.22 20.09
CA THR A 348 4.53 -14.96 20.07
C THR A 348 3.80 -16.20 19.55
N ILE A 349 2.72 -16.59 20.22
CA ILE A 349 1.85 -17.70 19.82
C ILE A 349 0.41 -17.20 19.70
N GLU A 350 -0.29 -17.67 18.68
CA GLU A 350 -1.70 -17.37 18.43
C GLU A 350 -2.52 -18.67 18.50
N TYR A 351 -3.60 -18.67 19.29
CA TYR A 351 -4.53 -19.80 19.48
C TYR A 351 -5.95 -19.40 19.10
N GLY A 352 -6.63 -20.20 18.27
CA GLY A 352 -8.05 -20.00 17.93
C GLY A 352 -8.95 -21.02 18.65
N THR A 353 -9.99 -20.56 19.34
CA THR A 353 -10.95 -21.45 20.02
C THR A 353 -12.24 -21.67 19.22
N LEU A 354 -12.59 -22.94 18.97
CA LEU A 354 -13.97 -23.40 18.67
C LEU A 354 -14.87 -23.07 19.88
N SER A 355 -15.89 -22.25 19.68
CA SER A 355 -16.85 -21.91 20.73
C SER A 355 -17.80 -23.09 21.02
N ILE A 356 -17.43 -23.95 21.98
CA ILE A 356 -18.38 -24.68 22.82
C ILE A 356 -17.86 -24.64 24.27
N THR A 357 -18.25 -23.57 24.98
CA THR A 357 -18.64 -23.52 26.41
C THR A 357 -17.87 -24.24 27.53
N GLU A 358 -16.77 -24.94 27.35
CA GLU A 358 -16.11 -25.63 28.48
C GLU A 358 -14.63 -25.95 28.17
N TRP A 359 -13.72 -25.05 28.52
CA TRP A 359 -12.38 -25.42 28.97
C TRP A 359 -12.02 -24.52 30.16
N TYR A 360 -12.56 -24.93 31.31
CA TYR A 360 -12.16 -24.65 32.69
C TYR A 360 -11.66 -23.24 33.05
N ALA A 361 -12.56 -22.53 33.74
CA ALA A 361 -12.22 -21.68 34.87
C ALA A 361 -11.28 -22.43 35.85
N TYR A 362 -10.29 -21.70 36.39
CA TYR A 362 -9.54 -22.00 37.62
C TYR A 362 -9.10 -23.45 37.86
N GLN A 363 -7.80 -23.72 37.64
CA GLN A 363 -6.90 -24.24 38.69
C GLN A 363 -5.43 -24.08 38.29
#